data_AF-A0A401LYN6-F1
#
_entry.id   AF-A0A401LYN6-F1
#
_cell.length_a   1.000
_cell.length_b   1.000
_cell.length_c   1.000
_cell.angle_alpha   90.00
_cell.angle_beta   90.00
_cell.angle_gamma   90.00
#
_symmetry.space_group_name_H-M   'P 1'
#
loop_
_entity.id
_entity.type
_entity.pdbx_description
1 polymer ?
#
loop_
_entity_poly.entity_id
_entity_poly.type
_entity_poly.pdbx_seq_one_letter_code
_entity_poly.pdbx_strand_id
1 'polypeptide(L)'
;MVPTDTIVEKDAINLIKEFYKVCLAEHPSKSLKSVNIKLTKGLIEKLDRVRKATDCDPIIRAQDVSDDVLETLTVKHLNDNWYMVSYTWGKGGEFESTQNIPLRVTKIDGQYMIDYITPIWNGSLYGDSLLCDNPVIPAINTSEPLSFLKTFYDAYTLKYCSMPEGLASQLASIRTEYLTPNALKQFDAVEKEEFLENNGHGYDLLILDFDFDNLSRPSIKITPINEDTYQVSFAKNKTLKIKVVKQGQEYRIDSITKDKE
;
A
#
# COMPACT_ATOMS: atom_id res chain seq x y z
N MET A 1 -13.76 19.99 18.24
CA MET A 1 -13.82 18.51 18.30
C MET A 1 -15.06 18.09 17.54
N VAL A 2 -14.89 17.52 16.35
CA VAL A 2 -15.99 16.79 15.69
C VAL A 2 -16.20 15.52 16.53
N PRO A 3 -17.43 15.17 16.93
CA PRO A 3 -17.68 13.91 17.62
C PRO A 3 -17.16 12.78 16.75
N THR A 4 -16.20 11.99 17.24
CA THR A 4 -15.88 10.71 16.61
C THR A 4 -17.10 9.83 16.79
N ASP A 5 -17.83 9.59 15.69
CA ASP A 5 -18.98 8.69 15.71
C ASP A 5 -18.52 7.33 16.22
N THR A 6 -19.09 6.89 17.34
CA THR A 6 -18.73 5.62 17.95
C THR A 6 -19.15 4.46 17.04
N ILE A 7 -18.24 3.53 16.80
CA ILE A 7 -18.49 2.29 16.06
C ILE A 7 -19.24 1.32 17.00
N VAL A 8 -20.41 0.87 16.56
CA VAL A 8 -21.15 -0.18 17.27
C VAL A 8 -20.64 -1.53 16.77
N GLU A 9 -19.98 -2.29 17.64
CA GLU A 9 -19.29 -3.54 17.28
C GLU A 9 -20.17 -4.52 16.51
N LYS A 10 -21.39 -4.77 17.01
CA LYS A 10 -22.34 -5.69 16.39
C LYS A 10 -22.74 -5.26 14.98
N ASP A 11 -22.93 -3.97 14.76
CA ASP A 11 -23.28 -3.42 13.45
C ASP A 11 -22.11 -3.57 12.49
N ALA A 12 -20.90 -3.23 12.93
CA ALA A 12 -19.67 -3.40 12.14
C ALA A 12 -19.46 -4.87 11.73
N ILE A 13 -19.58 -5.82 12.67
CA ILE A 13 -19.47 -7.25 12.38
C ILE A 13 -20.47 -7.68 11.30
N ASN A 14 -21.73 -7.29 11.44
CA ASN A 14 -22.77 -7.65 10.47
C ASN A 14 -22.47 -7.06 9.08
N LEU A 15 -22.10 -5.79 9.03
CA LEU A 15 -21.78 -5.09 7.78
C LEU A 15 -20.55 -5.66 7.08
N ILE A 16 -19.48 -5.97 7.83
CA ILE A 16 -18.29 -6.64 7.29
C ILE A 16 -18.68 -8.01 6.74
N LYS A 17 -19.51 -8.77 7.46
CA LYS A 17 -19.96 -10.10 7.02
C LYS A 17 -20.79 -10.01 5.73
N GLU A 18 -21.68 -9.04 5.60
CA GLU A 18 -22.42 -8.78 4.36
C GLU A 18 -21.49 -8.40 3.20
N PHE A 19 -20.50 -7.55 3.47
CA PHE A 19 -19.49 -7.16 2.50
C PHE A 19 -18.71 -8.38 1.97
N TYR A 20 -18.16 -9.20 2.86
CA TYR A 20 -17.39 -10.37 2.47
C TYR A 20 -18.23 -11.46 1.79
N LYS A 21 -19.52 -11.61 2.14
CA LYS A 21 -20.42 -12.50 1.39
C LYS A 21 -20.50 -12.10 -0.09
N VAL A 22 -20.61 -10.80 -0.38
CA VAL A 22 -20.65 -10.31 -1.78
C VAL A 22 -19.30 -10.49 -2.45
N CYS A 23 -18.19 -10.15 -1.77
CA CYS A 23 -16.84 -10.33 -2.33
C CYS A 23 -16.54 -11.79 -2.68
N LEU A 24 -16.92 -12.73 -1.83
CA LEU A 24 -16.69 -14.16 -2.03
C LEU A 24 -17.69 -14.81 -3.01
N ALA A 25 -18.93 -14.30 -3.11
CA ALA A 25 -19.94 -14.88 -4.02
C ALA A 25 -19.82 -14.39 -5.47
N GLU A 26 -19.31 -13.17 -5.70
CA GLU A 26 -19.33 -12.53 -7.03
C GLU A 26 -17.92 -12.34 -7.64
N HIS A 27 -16.98 -13.25 -7.36
CA HIS A 27 -15.57 -13.09 -7.76
C HIS A 27 -15.36 -13.18 -9.30
N PRO A 28 -14.50 -12.33 -9.92
CA PRO A 28 -13.91 -11.12 -9.35
C PRO A 28 -14.99 -10.10 -9.02
N SER A 29 -14.96 -9.58 -7.78
CA SER A 29 -16.03 -8.77 -7.17
C SER A 29 -16.65 -7.71 -8.10
N LYS A 30 -17.75 -8.07 -8.78
CA LYS A 30 -18.29 -7.30 -9.92
C LYS A 30 -19.20 -6.13 -9.52
N SER A 31 -19.68 -6.02 -8.27
CA SER A 31 -20.37 -4.81 -7.81
C SER A 31 -20.57 -4.72 -6.29
N LEU A 32 -19.75 -3.92 -5.60
CA LEU A 32 -19.96 -3.50 -4.20
C LEU A 32 -21.08 -2.44 -4.04
N LYS A 33 -22.00 -2.32 -5.01
CA LYS A 33 -23.07 -1.31 -4.96
C LYS A 33 -24.12 -1.64 -3.88
N SER A 34 -24.38 -2.93 -3.63
CA SER A 34 -25.42 -3.43 -2.73
C SER A 34 -25.03 -3.48 -1.25
N VAL A 35 -23.74 -3.31 -0.90
CA VAL A 35 -23.25 -3.40 0.48
C VAL A 35 -23.30 -2.04 1.18
N ASN A 36 -23.72 -2.04 2.46
CA ASN A 36 -23.92 -0.82 3.24
C ASN A 36 -22.64 -0.29 3.91
N ILE A 37 -21.57 -1.09 3.95
CA ILE A 37 -20.23 -0.63 4.29
C ILE A 37 -19.45 -0.34 3.01
N LYS A 38 -18.80 0.82 2.97
CA LYS A 38 -18.00 1.27 1.82
C LYS A 38 -16.51 1.17 2.12
N LEU A 39 -15.70 1.21 1.08
CA LEU A 39 -14.24 1.37 1.22
C LEU A 39 -13.92 2.85 1.10
N THR A 40 -12.96 3.35 1.88
CA THR A 40 -12.44 4.71 1.66
C THR A 40 -11.75 4.77 0.29
N LYS A 41 -11.73 5.94 -0.35
CA LYS A 41 -11.07 6.10 -1.66
C LYS A 41 -9.57 5.78 -1.61
N GLY A 42 -8.89 6.22 -0.55
CA GLY A 42 -7.48 5.91 -0.31
C GLY A 42 -7.21 4.39 -0.19
N LEU A 43 -8.12 3.66 0.48
CA LEU A 43 -8.03 2.20 0.54
C LEU A 43 -8.25 1.56 -0.84
N ILE A 44 -9.23 2.03 -1.63
CA ILE A 44 -9.46 1.51 -3.00
C ILE A 44 -8.19 1.64 -3.84
N GLU A 45 -7.53 2.81 -3.81
CA GLU A 45 -6.27 3.04 -4.51
C GLU A 45 -5.15 2.12 -3.99
N LYS A 46 -5.08 1.88 -2.67
CA LYS A 46 -4.09 0.94 -2.10
C LYS A 46 -4.36 -0.50 -2.56
N LEU A 47 -5.61 -0.95 -2.55
CA LEU A 47 -5.96 -2.31 -2.97
C LEU A 47 -5.61 -2.55 -4.45
N ASP A 48 -5.73 -1.55 -5.33
CA ASP A 48 -5.25 -1.68 -6.71
C ASP A 48 -3.74 -1.92 -6.78
N ARG A 49 -2.95 -1.16 -6.01
CA ARG A 49 -1.49 -1.33 -5.95
C ARG A 49 -1.08 -2.68 -5.33
N VAL A 50 -1.73 -3.10 -4.24
CA VAL A 50 -1.48 -4.41 -3.63
C VAL A 50 -1.83 -5.53 -4.60
N ARG A 51 -2.95 -5.43 -5.33
CA ARG A 51 -3.33 -6.43 -6.34
C ARG A 51 -2.25 -6.61 -7.40
N LYS A 52 -1.66 -5.51 -7.88
CA LYS A 52 -0.56 -5.52 -8.85
C LYS A 52 0.75 -6.05 -8.27
N ALA A 53 1.00 -5.81 -6.98
CA ALA A 53 2.18 -6.35 -6.30
C ALA A 53 2.11 -7.86 -6.05
N THR A 54 0.91 -8.46 -6.01
CA THR A 54 0.71 -9.86 -5.58
C THR A 54 -0.02 -10.75 -6.57
N ASP A 55 -0.53 -10.21 -7.67
CA ASP A 55 -1.40 -10.90 -8.64
C ASP A 55 -2.58 -11.65 -7.99
N CYS A 56 -3.10 -11.10 -6.90
CA CYS A 56 -4.19 -11.69 -6.10
C CYS A 56 -5.17 -10.59 -5.70
N ASP A 57 -6.44 -10.93 -5.48
CA ASP A 57 -7.37 -9.97 -4.88
C ASP A 57 -7.02 -9.77 -3.40
N PRO A 58 -6.66 -8.55 -2.96
CA PRO A 58 -6.20 -8.30 -1.60
C PRO A 58 -7.31 -8.33 -0.54
N ILE A 59 -8.58 -8.20 -0.94
CA ILE A 59 -9.72 -8.26 -0.01
C ILE A 59 -9.92 -9.69 0.49
N ILE A 60 -9.82 -10.66 -0.42
CA ILE A 60 -10.02 -12.09 -0.13
C ILE A 60 -8.69 -12.85 0.01
N ARG A 61 -7.57 -12.31 -0.47
CA ARG A 61 -6.24 -12.94 -0.52
C ARG A 61 -6.18 -14.21 -1.36
N ALA A 62 -6.86 -14.19 -2.50
CA ALA A 62 -6.86 -15.31 -3.45
C ALA A 62 -7.02 -14.82 -4.89
N GLN A 63 -6.61 -15.67 -5.84
CA GLN A 63 -6.92 -15.50 -7.27
C GLN A 63 -8.33 -15.97 -7.61
N ASP A 64 -8.82 -16.99 -6.91
CA ASP A 64 -10.14 -17.56 -7.06
C ASP A 64 -10.64 -18.15 -5.72
N VAL A 65 -11.93 -18.43 -5.63
CA VAL A 65 -12.60 -18.95 -4.41
C VAL A 65 -13.40 -20.20 -4.74
N SER A 66 -13.51 -21.13 -3.79
CA SER A 66 -14.37 -22.31 -3.92
C SER A 66 -15.78 -22.03 -3.37
N ASP A 67 -16.75 -22.85 -3.78
CA ASP A 67 -18.17 -22.66 -3.41
C ASP A 67 -18.43 -22.76 -1.88
N ASP A 68 -17.58 -23.48 -1.14
CA ASP A 68 -17.73 -23.76 0.30
C ASP A 68 -17.19 -22.65 1.22
N VAL A 69 -16.49 -21.64 0.69
CA VAL A 69 -15.89 -20.57 1.52
C VAL A 69 -16.92 -19.79 2.34
N LEU A 70 -18.15 -19.69 1.85
CA LEU A 70 -19.24 -18.97 2.53
C LEU A 70 -19.72 -19.69 3.80
N GLU A 71 -19.57 -21.02 3.88
CA GLU A 71 -19.98 -21.80 5.05
C GLU A 71 -19.12 -21.52 6.29
N THR A 72 -17.87 -21.14 6.05
CA THR A 72 -16.85 -20.95 7.09
C THR A 72 -16.57 -19.48 7.37
N LEU A 73 -17.23 -18.57 6.66
CA LEU A 73 -17.08 -17.12 6.84
C LEU A 73 -17.48 -16.67 8.25
N THR A 74 -16.49 -16.21 8.98
CA THR A 74 -16.62 -15.61 10.30
C THR A 74 -16.00 -14.22 10.33
N VAL A 75 -16.55 -13.37 11.20
CA VAL A 75 -16.01 -12.04 11.49
C VAL A 75 -15.96 -11.91 13.00
N LYS A 76 -14.80 -11.56 13.54
CA LYS A 76 -14.57 -11.40 14.97
C LYS A 76 -13.98 -10.03 15.24
N HIS A 77 -14.48 -9.34 16.26
CA HIS A 77 -13.84 -8.14 16.79
C HIS A 77 -12.50 -8.49 17.47
N LEU A 78 -11.47 -7.69 17.22
CA LEU A 78 -10.15 -7.87 17.81
C LEU A 78 -9.99 -6.91 18.99
N ASN A 79 -9.72 -5.65 18.67
CA ASN A 79 -9.61 -4.54 19.61
C ASN A 79 -9.94 -3.23 18.88
N ASP A 80 -10.36 -2.22 19.62
CA ASP A 80 -10.65 -0.90 19.08
C ASP A 80 -11.56 -1.01 17.84
N ASN A 81 -11.10 -0.55 16.68
CA ASN A 81 -11.85 -0.60 15.43
C ASN A 81 -11.41 -1.75 14.49
N TRP A 82 -10.63 -2.70 14.99
CA TRP A 82 -10.08 -3.81 14.21
C TRP A 82 -10.94 -5.07 14.30
N TYR A 83 -11.06 -5.74 13.17
CA TYR A 83 -11.81 -6.98 13.00
C TYR A 83 -10.98 -7.98 12.20
N MET A 84 -11.17 -9.26 12.51
CA MET A 84 -10.62 -10.37 11.74
C MET A 84 -11.73 -10.98 10.90
N VAL A 85 -11.51 -11.07 9.60
CA VAL A 85 -12.33 -11.90 8.72
C VAL A 85 -11.61 -13.21 8.48
N SER A 86 -12.32 -14.32 8.67
CA SER A 86 -11.76 -15.65 8.44
C SER A 86 -12.70 -16.50 7.60
N TYR A 87 -12.13 -17.23 6.64
CA TYR A 87 -12.83 -18.25 5.87
C TYR A 87 -11.84 -19.35 5.47
N THR A 88 -12.35 -20.54 5.22
CA THR A 88 -11.57 -21.73 4.87
C THR A 88 -11.89 -22.13 3.44
N TRP A 89 -10.84 -22.31 2.65
CA TRP A 89 -10.88 -22.85 1.29
C TRP A 89 -10.62 -24.35 1.33
N GLY A 90 -11.32 -25.11 0.47
CA GLY A 90 -11.09 -26.56 0.31
C GLY A 90 -11.41 -27.38 1.56
N LYS A 91 -12.45 -27.00 2.31
CA LYS A 91 -12.80 -27.61 3.60
C LYS A 91 -13.00 -29.12 3.47
N GLY A 92 -12.33 -29.87 4.34
CA GLY A 92 -12.36 -31.34 4.34
C GLY A 92 -11.50 -31.99 3.25
N GLY A 93 -10.73 -31.22 2.48
CA GLY A 93 -9.84 -31.69 1.42
C GLY A 93 -8.35 -31.59 1.79
N GLU A 94 -7.49 -32.10 0.90
CA GLU A 94 -6.02 -32.09 1.07
C GLU A 94 -5.42 -30.67 1.06
N PHE A 95 -6.10 -29.72 0.43
CA PHE A 95 -5.66 -28.32 0.30
C PHE A 95 -6.40 -27.36 1.24
N GLU A 96 -6.99 -27.88 2.33
CA GLU A 96 -7.71 -27.06 3.31
C GLU A 96 -6.80 -25.93 3.84
N SER A 97 -7.23 -24.68 3.67
CA SER A 97 -6.47 -23.51 4.10
C SER A 97 -7.38 -22.41 4.62
N THR A 98 -7.10 -21.92 5.83
CA THR A 98 -7.86 -20.83 6.45
C THR A 98 -7.17 -19.49 6.22
N GLN A 99 -7.89 -18.58 5.56
CA GLN A 99 -7.49 -17.19 5.44
C GLN A 99 -7.89 -16.42 6.70
N ASN A 100 -7.02 -15.51 7.13
CA ASN A 100 -7.24 -14.61 8.26
C ASN A 100 -6.85 -13.21 7.81
N ILE A 101 -7.83 -12.34 7.65
CA ILE A 101 -7.71 -11.04 6.99
C ILE A 101 -8.12 -9.96 7.99
N PRO A 102 -7.15 -9.32 8.64
CA PRO A 102 -7.43 -8.19 9.51
C PRO A 102 -7.79 -6.95 8.70
N LEU A 103 -8.77 -6.21 9.21
CA LEU A 103 -9.21 -4.94 8.65
C LEU A 103 -9.63 -3.98 9.75
N ARG A 104 -9.63 -2.69 9.43
CA ARG A 104 -10.09 -1.62 10.32
C ARG A 104 -11.34 -0.97 9.74
N VAL A 105 -12.29 -0.68 10.63
CA VAL A 105 -13.50 0.07 10.31
C VAL A 105 -13.39 1.49 10.85
N THR A 106 -13.97 2.45 10.16
CA THR A 106 -14.13 3.82 10.61
C THR A 106 -15.55 4.29 10.33
N LYS A 107 -15.90 5.47 10.83
CA LYS A 107 -17.18 6.11 10.56
C LYS A 107 -16.96 7.54 10.11
N ILE A 108 -17.38 7.83 8.88
CA ILE A 108 -17.24 9.14 8.23
C ILE A 108 -18.65 9.63 7.93
N ASP A 109 -19.02 10.78 8.47
CA ASP A 109 -20.35 11.39 8.33
C ASP A 109 -21.50 10.40 8.62
N GLY A 110 -21.39 9.63 9.72
CA GLY A 110 -22.38 8.62 10.09
C GLY A 110 -22.32 7.30 9.33
N GLN A 111 -21.50 7.19 8.26
CA GLN A 111 -21.39 5.99 7.43
C GLN A 111 -20.21 5.11 7.83
N TYR A 112 -20.47 3.82 8.05
CA TYR A 112 -19.42 2.82 8.27
C TYR A 112 -18.59 2.63 6.99
N MET A 113 -17.27 2.66 7.14
CA MET A 113 -16.33 2.39 6.07
C MET A 113 -15.22 1.46 6.55
N ILE A 114 -14.70 0.61 5.66
CA ILE A 114 -13.40 -0.03 5.86
C ILE A 114 -12.35 0.96 5.35
N ASP A 115 -11.42 1.35 6.21
CA ASP A 115 -10.35 2.29 5.87
C ASP A 115 -8.97 1.64 5.81
N TYR A 116 -8.86 0.39 6.25
CA TYR A 116 -7.64 -0.39 6.11
C TYR A 116 -7.93 -1.88 6.01
N ILE A 117 -7.16 -2.57 5.16
CA ILE A 117 -7.07 -4.03 5.12
C ILE A 117 -5.59 -4.37 5.19
N THR A 118 -5.18 -5.25 6.11
CA THR A 118 -3.78 -5.66 6.24
C THR A 118 -3.32 -6.33 4.93
N PRO A 119 -2.26 -5.81 4.27
CA PRO A 119 -1.72 -6.42 3.05
C PRO A 119 -1.31 -7.89 3.24
N ILE A 120 -1.37 -8.68 2.17
CA ILE A 120 -1.14 -10.13 2.19
C ILE A 120 0.20 -10.49 2.84
N TRP A 121 1.26 -9.75 2.53
CA TRP A 121 2.61 -10.00 3.05
C TRP A 121 2.78 -9.71 4.55
N ASN A 122 1.81 -9.03 5.19
CA ASN A 122 1.76 -8.81 6.64
C ASN A 122 0.87 -9.85 7.36
N GLY A 123 0.31 -10.81 6.63
CA GLY A 123 -0.44 -11.94 7.18
C GLY A 123 -1.58 -11.48 8.10
N SER A 124 -1.62 -12.03 9.31
CA SER A 124 -2.68 -11.76 10.29
C SER A 124 -2.36 -10.61 11.25
N LEU A 125 -1.34 -9.79 10.96
CA LEU A 125 -1.00 -8.64 11.81
C LEU A 125 -2.12 -7.59 11.78
N TYR A 126 -2.39 -6.99 12.94
CA TYR A 126 -3.39 -5.95 13.12
C TYR A 126 -2.94 -4.94 14.17
N GLY A 127 -3.65 -3.81 14.24
CA GLY A 127 -3.40 -2.75 15.19
C GLY A 127 -2.77 -1.52 14.57
N ASP A 128 -2.85 -0.41 15.30
CA ASP A 128 -2.54 0.92 14.77
C ASP A 128 -1.06 1.14 14.43
N SER A 129 -0.16 0.23 14.86
CA SER A 129 1.24 0.24 14.43
C SER A 129 1.41 0.01 12.93
N LEU A 130 0.41 -0.59 12.26
CA LEU A 130 0.39 -0.75 10.80
C LEU A 130 0.10 0.55 10.06
N LEU A 131 -0.38 1.57 10.78
CA LEU A 131 -0.94 2.77 10.19
C LEU A 131 0.03 3.94 10.29
N CYS A 132 -0.07 4.84 9.31
CA CYS A 132 0.47 6.18 9.39
C CYS A 132 -0.71 7.15 9.37
N ASP A 133 -1.45 7.22 10.49
CA ASP A 133 -2.61 8.11 10.58
C ASP A 133 -2.14 9.57 10.70
N ASN A 134 -2.59 10.42 9.76
CA ASN A 134 -2.30 11.86 9.71
C ASN A 134 -0.82 12.22 9.93
N PRO A 135 0.12 11.66 9.16
CA PRO A 135 1.52 11.89 9.42
C PRO A 135 1.90 13.30 9.01
N VAL A 136 2.74 13.94 9.80
CA VAL A 136 3.40 15.19 9.40
C VAL A 136 4.46 14.82 8.35
N ILE A 137 4.16 15.10 7.09
CA ILE A 137 5.13 14.90 6.00
C ILE A 137 6.28 15.89 6.19
N PRO A 138 7.52 15.42 6.38
CA PRO A 138 8.66 16.31 6.59
C PRO A 138 8.95 17.13 5.33
N ALA A 139 9.47 18.35 5.53
CA ALA A 139 10.01 19.13 4.42
C ALA A 139 11.26 18.45 3.85
N ILE A 140 11.39 18.46 2.53
CA ILE A 140 12.54 17.88 1.83
C ILE A 140 13.69 18.89 1.88
N ASN A 141 14.81 18.49 2.48
CA ASN A 141 15.98 19.34 2.65
C ASN A 141 16.93 19.17 1.45
N THR A 142 16.88 20.10 0.51
CA THR A 142 17.69 20.06 -0.72
C THR A 142 19.09 20.66 -0.58
N SER A 143 19.55 21.01 0.62
CA SER A 143 20.81 21.75 0.82
C SER A 143 22.07 20.89 0.68
N GLU A 144 21.99 19.63 1.13
CA GLU A 144 23.11 18.69 1.17
C GLU A 144 22.66 17.33 0.59
N PRO A 145 23.50 16.61 -0.16
CA PRO A 145 23.03 15.49 -0.98
C PRO A 145 22.48 14.31 -0.16
N LEU A 146 23.12 13.94 0.96
CA LEU A 146 22.62 12.88 1.84
C LEU A 146 21.33 13.29 2.58
N SER A 147 21.27 14.54 3.06
CA SER A 147 20.09 15.08 3.76
C SER A 147 18.89 15.14 2.82
N PHE A 148 19.12 15.53 1.57
CA PHE A 148 18.14 15.52 0.50
C PHE A 148 17.57 14.13 0.28
N LEU A 149 18.41 13.11 0.06
CA LEU A 149 17.91 11.76 -0.18
C LEU A 149 17.14 11.19 1.02
N LYS A 150 17.63 11.38 2.25
CA LYS A 150 16.93 10.91 3.45
C LYS A 150 15.54 11.54 3.57
N THR A 151 15.47 12.86 3.51
CA THR A 151 14.19 13.58 3.66
C THR A 151 13.26 13.37 2.47
N PHE A 152 13.79 13.21 1.25
CA PHE A 152 13.03 12.79 0.07
C PHE A 152 12.37 11.42 0.30
N TYR A 153 13.14 10.40 0.66
CA TYR A 153 12.60 9.05 0.88
C TYR A 153 11.64 8.97 2.07
N ASP A 154 11.92 9.71 3.14
CA ASP A 154 11.00 9.83 4.27
C ASP A 154 9.67 10.44 3.83
N ALA A 155 9.67 11.56 3.12
CA ALA A 155 8.44 12.21 2.64
C ALA A 155 7.70 11.34 1.61
N TYR A 156 8.43 10.75 0.66
CA TYR A 156 7.89 9.94 -0.42
C TYR A 156 7.20 8.67 0.09
N THR A 157 7.85 7.92 0.97
CA THR A 157 7.29 6.69 1.54
C THR A 157 6.21 6.97 2.58
N LEU A 158 6.29 8.07 3.33
CA LEU A 158 5.24 8.45 4.26
C LEU A 158 3.93 8.82 3.53
N LYS A 159 4.01 9.36 2.30
CA LYS A 159 2.83 9.54 1.43
C LYS A 159 2.15 8.21 1.11
N TYR A 160 2.90 7.18 0.71
CA TYR A 160 2.33 5.84 0.53
C TYR A 160 1.59 5.35 1.77
N CYS A 161 2.24 5.44 2.93
CA CYS A 161 1.70 4.93 4.18
C CYS A 161 0.47 5.71 4.68
N SER A 162 0.36 7.00 4.36
CA SER A 162 -0.79 7.83 4.71
C SER A 162 -2.04 7.55 3.86
N MET A 163 -1.91 6.78 2.78
CA MET A 163 -2.99 6.41 1.84
C MET A 163 -3.93 7.57 1.46
N PRO A 164 -3.41 8.73 1.02
CA PRO A 164 -4.24 9.86 0.67
C PRO A 164 -5.02 9.55 -0.62
N GLU A 165 -6.16 10.22 -0.82
CA GLU A 165 -6.82 10.24 -2.12
C GLU A 165 -5.89 10.88 -3.17
N GLY A 166 -5.82 10.28 -4.36
CA GLY A 166 -4.98 10.77 -5.46
C GLY A 166 -3.48 10.59 -5.20
N LEU A 167 -3.06 9.51 -4.52
CA LEU A 167 -1.65 9.28 -4.18
C LEU A 167 -0.75 9.36 -5.42
N ALA A 168 -1.17 8.77 -6.54
CA ALA A 168 -0.38 8.75 -7.78
C ALA A 168 -0.03 10.16 -8.28
N SER A 169 -0.99 11.08 -8.27
CA SER A 169 -0.77 12.48 -8.67
C SER A 169 0.11 13.23 -7.67
N GLN A 170 -0.01 12.94 -6.38
CA GLN A 170 0.85 13.54 -5.35
C GLN A 170 2.30 13.07 -5.49
N LEU A 171 2.52 11.76 -5.70
CA LEU A 171 3.86 11.22 -5.94
C LEU A 171 4.45 11.75 -7.26
N ALA A 172 3.65 11.85 -8.32
CA ALA A 172 4.08 12.46 -9.58
C ALA A 172 4.54 13.91 -9.37
N SER A 173 3.82 14.69 -8.55
CA SER A 173 4.21 16.07 -8.23
C SER A 173 5.57 16.12 -7.52
N ILE A 174 5.80 15.23 -6.54
CA ILE A 174 7.11 15.10 -5.86
C ILE A 174 8.19 14.71 -6.87
N ARG A 175 7.91 13.76 -7.78
CA ARG A 175 8.89 13.37 -8.81
C ARG A 175 9.23 14.55 -9.72
N THR A 176 8.24 15.28 -10.24
CA THR A 176 8.47 16.48 -11.07
C THR A 176 9.29 17.55 -10.33
N GLU A 177 9.06 17.71 -9.03
CA GLU A 177 9.75 18.73 -8.22
C GLU A 177 11.20 18.35 -7.90
N TYR A 178 11.54 17.07 -7.71
CA TYR A 178 12.84 16.67 -7.15
C TYR A 178 13.70 15.79 -8.07
N LEU A 179 13.17 15.28 -9.20
CA LEU A 179 13.95 14.57 -10.22
C LEU A 179 14.33 15.52 -11.36
N THR A 180 15.49 15.29 -11.97
CA THR A 180 15.87 15.94 -13.22
C THR A 180 15.12 15.31 -14.41
N PRO A 181 15.09 15.96 -15.58
CA PRO A 181 14.53 15.35 -16.79
C PRO A 181 15.17 14.00 -17.16
N ASN A 182 16.44 13.79 -16.80
CA ASN A 182 17.12 12.51 -17.03
C ASN A 182 16.55 11.41 -16.11
N ALA A 183 16.41 11.68 -14.82
CA ALA A 183 15.83 10.74 -13.88
C ALA A 183 14.34 10.44 -14.17
N LEU A 184 13.55 11.45 -14.56
CA LEU A 184 12.16 11.23 -14.98
C LEU A 184 12.07 10.30 -16.19
N LYS A 185 12.95 10.50 -17.20
CA LYS A 185 13.00 9.60 -18.36
C LYS A 185 13.35 8.16 -17.97
N GLN A 186 14.24 7.96 -17.00
CA GLN A 186 14.58 6.62 -16.50
C GLN A 186 13.42 5.99 -15.73
N PHE A 187 12.73 6.77 -14.90
CA PHE A 187 11.52 6.34 -14.21
C PHE A 187 10.46 5.86 -15.20
N ASP A 188 10.10 6.70 -16.18
CA ASP A 188 9.07 6.40 -17.18
C ASP A 188 9.44 5.20 -18.05
N ALA A 189 10.73 5.02 -18.35
CA ALA A 189 11.20 3.88 -19.13
C ALA A 189 10.97 2.55 -18.40
N VAL A 190 11.25 2.48 -17.10
CA VAL A 190 11.04 1.27 -16.30
C VAL A 190 9.55 0.99 -16.10
N GLU A 191 8.75 2.01 -15.79
CA GLU A 191 7.29 1.82 -15.68
C GLU A 191 6.70 1.29 -16.99
N LYS A 192 7.19 1.78 -18.14
CA LYS A 192 6.77 1.30 -19.46
C LYS A 192 7.22 -0.14 -19.72
N GLU A 193 8.43 -0.51 -19.32
CA GLU A 193 8.95 -1.89 -19.45
C GLU A 193 8.09 -2.87 -18.63
N GLU A 194 7.85 -2.56 -17.36
CA GLU A 194 6.99 -3.35 -16.47
C GLU A 194 5.55 -3.45 -17.00
N PHE A 195 5.03 -2.37 -17.58
CA PHE A 195 3.73 -2.41 -18.24
C PHE A 195 3.73 -3.35 -19.46
N LEU A 196 4.76 -3.30 -20.31
CA LEU A 196 4.82 -4.13 -21.52
C LEU A 196 5.04 -5.62 -21.22
N GLU A 197 5.81 -5.93 -20.18
CA GLU A 197 6.17 -7.31 -19.83
C GLU A 197 5.14 -7.97 -18.92
N ASN A 198 4.64 -7.25 -17.92
CA ASN A 198 3.81 -7.80 -16.84
C ASN A 198 2.38 -7.23 -16.82
N ASN A 199 2.01 -6.39 -17.80
CA ASN A 199 0.76 -5.60 -17.75
C ASN A 199 0.65 -4.77 -16.45
N GLY A 200 1.79 -4.44 -15.85
CA GLY A 200 1.92 -3.81 -14.54
C GLY A 200 1.89 -2.28 -14.65
N HIS A 201 0.70 -1.68 -14.54
CA HIS A 201 0.58 -0.22 -14.44
C HIS A 201 0.92 0.31 -13.05
N GLY A 202 1.75 1.36 -12.96
CA GLY A 202 2.04 2.02 -11.68
C GLY A 202 3.14 1.35 -10.86
N TYR A 203 4.05 0.62 -11.51
CA TYR A 203 5.32 0.23 -10.88
C TYR A 203 6.11 1.48 -10.55
N ASP A 204 6.61 1.58 -9.32
CA ASP A 204 7.38 2.74 -8.89
C ASP A 204 8.86 2.36 -8.69
N LEU A 205 9.68 2.85 -9.62
CA LEU A 205 11.12 2.60 -9.64
C LEU A 205 11.83 3.09 -8.36
N LEU A 206 11.31 4.12 -7.69
CA LEU A 206 11.94 4.67 -6.49
C LEU A 206 11.78 3.76 -5.28
N ILE A 207 10.75 2.90 -5.23
CA ILE A 207 10.53 1.90 -4.18
C ILE A 207 10.74 0.46 -4.66
N LEU A 208 11.01 0.25 -5.95
CA LEU A 208 11.19 -1.04 -6.59
C LEU A 208 9.98 -1.98 -6.41
N ASP A 209 8.77 -1.43 -6.39
CA ASP A 209 7.52 -2.15 -6.14
C ASP A 209 6.30 -1.34 -6.59
N PHE A 210 5.10 -1.92 -6.50
CA PHE A 210 3.83 -1.24 -6.77
C PHE A 210 3.25 -0.55 -5.52
N ASP A 211 3.55 -1.04 -4.31
CA ASP A 211 3.09 -0.45 -3.04
C ASP A 211 4.19 -0.43 -1.97
N PHE A 212 4.02 0.44 -0.98
CA PHE A 212 4.92 0.54 0.17
C PHE A 212 4.12 0.76 1.45
N ASP A 213 4.42 0.01 2.52
CA ASP A 213 3.72 0.10 3.79
C ASP A 213 4.60 0.59 4.95
N ASN A 214 3.96 0.91 6.08
CA ASN A 214 4.63 1.47 7.24
C ASN A 214 5.67 0.53 7.86
N LEU A 215 5.41 -0.77 7.89
CA LEU A 215 6.35 -1.76 8.44
C LEU A 215 7.61 -1.90 7.58
N SER A 216 7.53 -1.55 6.31
CA SER A 216 8.68 -1.54 5.40
C SER A 216 9.59 -0.32 5.58
N ARG A 217 9.11 0.79 6.17
CA ARG A 217 9.89 2.03 6.33
C ARG A 217 11.22 1.85 7.08
N PRO A 218 11.29 1.13 8.22
CA PRO A 218 12.56 0.91 8.92
C PRO A 218 13.62 0.13 8.11
N SER A 219 13.22 -0.53 7.02
CA SER A 219 14.15 -1.25 6.15
C SER A 219 14.97 -0.36 5.22
N ILE A 220 14.54 0.89 5.01
CA ILE A 220 15.20 1.83 4.11
C ILE A 220 16.57 2.20 4.69
N LYS A 221 17.63 1.95 3.91
CA LYS A 221 18.98 2.42 4.24
C LYS A 221 19.58 3.14 3.05
N ILE A 222 20.21 4.28 3.33
CA ILE A 222 20.88 5.10 2.33
C ILE A 222 22.36 5.16 2.68
N THR A 223 23.19 4.57 1.82
CA THR A 223 24.63 4.44 2.03
C THR A 223 25.38 5.21 0.94
N PRO A 224 26.29 6.12 1.27
CA PRO A 224 27.10 6.80 0.26
C PRO A 224 28.03 5.79 -0.43
N ILE A 225 28.10 5.86 -1.76
CA ILE A 225 29.11 5.16 -2.57
C ILE A 225 30.28 6.11 -2.84
N ASN A 226 29.97 7.34 -3.23
CA ASN A 226 30.90 8.45 -3.41
C ASN A 226 30.18 9.78 -3.13
N GLU A 227 30.76 10.92 -3.51
CA GLU A 227 30.23 12.26 -3.17
C GLU A 227 28.79 12.51 -3.66
N ASP A 228 28.45 12.03 -4.86
CA ASP A 228 27.18 12.34 -5.54
C ASP A 228 26.31 11.09 -5.79
N THR A 229 26.80 9.90 -5.43
CA THR A 229 26.13 8.63 -5.69
C THR A 229 25.92 7.84 -4.40
N TYR A 230 24.70 7.34 -4.23
CA TYR A 230 24.22 6.65 -3.04
C TYR A 230 23.55 5.35 -3.43
N GLN A 231 23.69 4.34 -2.57
CA GLN A 231 22.87 3.12 -2.63
C GLN A 231 21.68 3.29 -1.70
N VAL A 232 20.48 3.11 -2.23
CA VAL A 232 19.26 2.98 -1.43
C VAL A 232 18.85 1.51 -1.42
N SER A 233 18.73 0.93 -0.24
CA SER A 233 18.33 -0.46 -0.07
C SER A 233 17.03 -0.55 0.71
N PHE A 234 16.19 -1.51 0.32
CA PHE A 234 14.96 -1.88 1.01
C PHE A 234 15.07 -3.32 1.57
N ALA A 235 14.00 -3.77 2.20
CA ALA A 235 13.82 -5.18 2.54
C ALA A 235 13.98 -6.10 1.31
N LYS A 236 14.25 -7.39 1.57
CA LYS A 236 14.42 -8.42 0.53
C LYS A 236 15.57 -8.16 -0.46
N ASN A 237 16.62 -7.46 -0.02
CA ASN A 237 17.81 -7.14 -0.81
C ASN A 237 17.53 -6.33 -2.10
N LYS A 238 16.38 -5.65 -2.19
CA LYS A 238 16.11 -4.72 -3.29
C LYS A 238 17.01 -3.50 -3.13
N THR A 239 17.83 -3.21 -4.14
CA THR A 239 18.76 -2.08 -4.12
C THR A 239 18.68 -1.26 -5.40
N LEU A 240 18.87 0.04 -5.23
CA LEU A 240 19.01 0.98 -6.34
C LEU A 240 20.18 1.92 -6.07
N LYS A 241 20.79 2.39 -7.15
CA LYS A 241 21.80 3.44 -7.12
C LYS A 241 21.17 4.75 -7.56
N ILE A 242 21.27 5.75 -6.69
CA ILE A 242 20.84 7.12 -6.96
C ILE A 242 22.06 8.00 -7.14
N LYS A 243 22.12 8.72 -8.26
CA LYS A 243 23.01 9.88 -8.40
C LYS A 243 22.20 11.15 -8.18
N VAL A 244 22.75 12.08 -7.41
CA VAL A 244 22.19 13.42 -7.21
C VAL A 244 23.07 14.48 -7.85
N VAL A 245 22.48 15.58 -8.29
CA VAL A 245 23.20 16.71 -8.89
C VAL A 245 22.74 18.02 -8.27
N LYS A 246 23.66 18.97 -8.14
CA LYS A 246 23.35 20.33 -7.70
C LYS A 246 22.83 21.14 -8.87
N GLN A 247 21.63 21.72 -8.74
CA GLN A 247 21.03 22.67 -9.67
C GLN A 247 20.74 23.98 -8.94
N GLY A 248 21.56 25.00 -9.20
CA GLY A 248 21.52 26.24 -8.44
C GLY A 248 21.93 26.02 -6.98
N GLN A 249 21.01 26.28 -6.05
CA GLN A 249 21.22 26.11 -4.60
C GLN A 249 20.71 24.77 -4.05
N GLU A 250 20.09 23.94 -4.89
CA GLU A 250 19.37 22.73 -4.47
C GLU A 250 19.95 21.46 -5.10
N TYR A 251 19.83 20.34 -4.42
CA TYR A 251 20.09 19.01 -4.97
C TYR A 251 18.83 18.37 -5.57
N ARG A 252 19.01 17.60 -6.65
CA ARG A 252 17.97 16.83 -7.34
C ARG A 252 18.46 15.43 -7.67
N ILE A 253 17.55 14.47 -7.78
CA ILE A 253 17.87 13.11 -8.26
C ILE A 253 18.08 13.16 -9.77
N ASP A 254 19.29 12.82 -10.22
CA ASP A 254 19.69 12.91 -11.62
C ASP A 254 19.71 11.57 -12.34
N SER A 255 20.02 10.49 -11.63
CA SER A 255 19.98 9.14 -12.19
C SER A 255 19.46 8.13 -11.16
N ILE A 256 18.66 7.18 -11.64
CA ILE A 256 18.11 6.06 -10.89
C ILE A 256 18.47 4.78 -11.65
N THR A 257 19.26 3.92 -11.03
CA THR A 257 19.70 2.65 -11.63
C THR A 257 19.35 1.50 -10.71
N LYS A 258 18.46 0.61 -11.16
CA LYS A 258 18.19 -0.67 -10.49
C LYS A 258 19.43 -1.57 -10.62
N ASP A 259 19.88 -2.17 -9.53
CA ASP A 259 20.93 -3.20 -9.63
C ASP A 259 20.36 -4.42 -10.36
N LYS A 260 21.15 -5.04 -11.25
CA LYS A 260 20.73 -6.28 -11.91
C LYS A 260 20.66 -7.39 -10.86
N GLU A 261 19.50 -8.02 -10.74
CA GLU A 261 19.31 -9.28 -10.01
C GLU A 261 20.06 -10.44 -10.67
#